data_AF-A0A7J4FKU6-F1
#
_entry.id   AF-A0A7J4FKU6-F1
#
_cell.length_a   1.000
_cell.length_b   1.000
_cell.length_c   1.000
_cell.angle_alpha   90.00
_cell.angle_beta   90.00
_cell.angle_gamma   90.00
#
_symmetry.space_group_name_H-M   'P 1'
#
loop_
_entity.id
_entity.type
_entity.pdbx_description
1 polymer ?
#
loop_
_entity_poly.entity_id
_entity_poly.type
_entity_poly.pdbx_seq_one_letter_code
_entity_poly.pdbx_strand_id
1 'polypeptide(L)'
;DFVGFDDRKQTNLHGVLGLPARDQLSLNVPIKNEEIGHYGLTMRESQKPKVYEAAEKFRRICEKEYPPGMIGLFALQGAISYDPEDPSQRRLAFYVFDVSPRIPGCPCVGPTSPEMRRLTLKHKRFLNKYGLSEISAPMDLPMLEIKYAAENDLLERIVT
;
A
#
# COMPACT_ATOMS: atom_id res chain seq x y z
N ASP A 1 9.96 0.78 -5.69
CA ASP A 1 9.99 1.64 -4.49
C ASP A 1 8.83 1.30 -3.56
N PHE A 2 8.86 1.76 -2.30
CA PHE A 2 7.82 1.49 -1.33
C PHE A 2 7.28 2.82 -0.77
N VAL A 3 5.96 3.03 -0.89
CA VAL A 3 5.32 4.32 -0.56
C VAL A 3 4.83 4.37 0.88
N GLY A 4 4.47 3.25 1.49
CA GLY A 4 3.99 3.20 2.87
C GLY A 4 2.81 2.26 3.06
N PHE A 5 2.11 2.47 4.17
CA PHE A 5 0.94 1.72 4.58
C PHE A 5 -0.18 2.67 4.98
N ASP A 6 -1.41 2.23 4.76
CA ASP A 6 -2.61 2.80 5.35
C ASP A 6 -3.52 1.67 5.84
N ASP A 7 -4.46 2.02 6.70
CA ASP A 7 -5.52 1.11 7.15
C ASP A 7 -6.88 1.67 6.77
N ARG A 8 -7.84 0.80 6.47
CA ARG A 8 -9.17 1.19 6.01
C ARG A 8 -10.09 1.45 7.18
N LYS A 9 -10.73 2.61 7.19
CA LYS A 9 -11.82 2.90 8.11
C LYS A 9 -13.12 2.37 7.52
N GLN A 10 -13.65 1.32 8.12
CA GLN A 10 -14.89 0.69 7.66
C GLN A 10 -16.12 1.03 8.55
N THR A 11 -17.30 0.98 7.96
CA THR A 11 -18.61 1.09 8.62
C THR A 11 -19.49 -0.11 8.28
N ASN A 12 -20.30 -0.64 9.20
CA ASN A 12 -20.49 -0.27 10.61
C ASN A 12 -19.57 -1.05 11.59
N LEU A 13 -18.77 -2.01 11.10
CA LEU A 13 -17.95 -2.91 11.91
C LEU A 13 -17.13 -2.18 13.00
N HIS A 14 -16.31 -1.20 12.63
CA HIS A 14 -15.49 -0.49 13.62
C HIS A 14 -16.31 0.28 14.66
N GLY A 15 -17.53 0.71 14.30
CA GLY A 15 -18.45 1.34 15.26
C GLY A 15 -18.91 0.33 16.31
N VAL A 16 -19.32 -0.86 15.86
CA VAL A 16 -19.75 -1.96 16.74
C VAL A 16 -18.59 -2.42 17.64
N LEU A 17 -17.39 -2.61 17.07
CA LEU A 17 -16.21 -3.00 17.84
C LEU A 17 -15.78 -1.97 18.90
N GLY A 18 -16.22 -0.72 18.77
CA GLY A 18 -15.97 0.33 19.75
C GLY A 18 -16.90 0.29 20.97
N LEU A 19 -17.97 -0.53 20.95
CA LEU A 19 -18.94 -0.63 22.04
C LEU A 19 -18.55 -1.73 23.05
N PRO A 20 -18.95 -1.60 24.33
CA PRO A 20 -18.89 -2.71 25.29
C PRO A 20 -19.63 -3.95 24.79
N ALA A 21 -19.16 -5.15 25.17
CA ALA A 21 -19.75 -6.41 24.71
C ALA A 21 -21.25 -6.54 25.00
N ARG A 22 -21.73 -6.02 26.14
CA ARG A 22 -23.17 -6.01 26.48
C ARG A 22 -23.99 -5.20 25.47
N ASP A 23 -23.46 -4.07 25.02
CA ASP A 23 -24.14 -3.22 24.05
C ASP A 23 -24.10 -3.86 22.66
N GLN A 24 -22.96 -4.45 22.27
CA GLN A 24 -22.84 -5.21 21.01
C GLN A 24 -23.88 -6.33 20.90
N LEU A 25 -24.08 -7.11 21.97
CA LEU A 25 -25.06 -8.20 22.01
C LEU A 25 -26.53 -7.73 21.95
N SER A 26 -26.80 -6.46 22.28
CA SER A 26 -28.15 -5.88 22.21
C SER A 26 -28.49 -5.32 20.82
N LEU A 27 -27.49 -5.14 19.95
CA LEU A 27 -27.69 -4.63 18.60
C LEU A 27 -28.11 -5.77 17.64
N ASN A 28 -29.22 -5.57 16.93
CA ASN A 28 -29.64 -6.44 15.83
C ASN A 28 -29.46 -5.73 14.48
N VAL A 29 -28.20 -5.43 14.13
CA VAL A 29 -27.84 -4.79 12.86
C VAL A 29 -26.88 -5.70 12.09
N PRO A 30 -26.99 -5.80 10.75
CA PRO A 30 -26.04 -6.54 9.97
C PRO A 30 -24.66 -5.87 10.05
N ILE A 31 -23.62 -6.67 10.29
CA ILE A 31 -22.23 -6.20 10.27
C ILE A 31 -21.77 -6.07 8.83
N LYS A 32 -21.25 -4.88 8.49
CA LYS A 32 -20.71 -4.54 7.17
C LYS A 32 -19.30 -3.96 7.31
N ASN A 33 -18.53 -4.13 6.24
CA ASN A 33 -17.15 -3.69 6.11
C ASN A 33 -17.02 -2.66 4.97
N GLU A 34 -17.99 -1.76 4.84
CA GLU A 34 -17.99 -0.73 3.80
C GLU A 34 -16.93 0.32 4.12
N GLU A 35 -16.03 0.58 3.18
CA GLU A 35 -14.94 1.54 3.33
C GLU A 35 -15.46 2.97 3.24
N ILE A 36 -15.13 3.80 4.23
CA ILE A 36 -15.54 5.22 4.29
C ILE A 36 -14.37 6.17 4.54
N GLY A 37 -13.13 5.65 4.66
CA GLY A 37 -11.95 6.47 4.90
C GLY A 37 -10.69 5.65 5.17
N HIS A 38 -9.62 6.34 5.56
CA HIS A 38 -8.28 5.77 5.76
C HIS A 38 -7.61 6.32 7.02
N TYR A 39 -6.75 5.51 7.63
CA TYR A 39 -5.83 5.91 8.68
C TYR A 39 -4.39 5.77 8.20
N GLY A 40 -3.54 6.74 8.57
CA GLY A 40 -2.10 6.61 8.40
C GLY A 40 -1.54 5.53 9.33
N LEU A 41 -0.72 4.62 8.79
CA LEU A 41 -0.16 3.50 9.54
C LEU A 41 1.35 3.37 9.28
N THR A 42 2.06 2.84 10.26
CA THR A 42 3.42 2.32 10.07
C THR A 42 3.49 0.85 10.46
N MET A 43 4.42 0.11 9.85
CA MET A 43 4.69 -1.28 10.19
C MET A 43 5.99 -1.40 10.97
N ARG A 44 6.01 -2.28 11.99
CA ARG A 44 7.23 -2.69 12.68
C ARG A 44 8.28 -3.09 11.66
N GLU A 45 9.47 -2.50 11.75
CA GLU A 45 10.50 -2.66 10.71
C GLU A 45 10.86 -4.12 10.44
N SER A 46 10.97 -4.95 11.49
CA SER A 46 11.26 -6.38 11.35
C SER A 46 10.15 -7.18 10.66
N GLN A 47 8.97 -6.60 10.38
CA GLN A 47 7.88 -7.24 9.64
C GLN A 47 7.82 -6.80 8.18
N LYS A 48 8.43 -5.67 7.82
CA LYS A 48 8.45 -5.16 6.44
C LYS A 48 8.99 -6.17 5.41
N PRO A 49 10.03 -6.99 5.70
CA PRO A 49 10.52 -7.98 4.73
C PRO A 49 9.43 -8.90 4.17
N LYS A 50 8.43 -9.26 4.99
CA LYS A 50 7.31 -10.12 4.56
C LYS A 50 6.47 -9.48 3.45
N VAL A 51 6.26 -8.16 3.55
CA VAL A 51 5.52 -7.39 2.54
C VAL A 51 6.35 -7.22 1.28
N TYR A 52 7.65 -6.94 1.40
CA TYR A 52 8.56 -6.85 0.25
C TYR A 52 8.63 -8.17 -0.53
N GLU A 53 8.73 -9.29 0.16
CA GLU A 53 8.74 -10.61 -0.47
C GLU A 53 7.43 -10.91 -1.21
N ALA A 54 6.28 -10.57 -0.62
CA ALA A 54 4.98 -10.72 -1.26
C ALA A 54 4.86 -9.84 -2.51
N ALA A 55 5.28 -8.57 -2.41
CA ALA A 55 5.28 -7.62 -3.53
C ALA A 55 6.18 -8.08 -4.69
N GLU A 56 7.39 -8.58 -4.40
CA GLU A 56 8.30 -9.06 -5.45
C GLU A 56 7.79 -10.35 -6.11
N LYS A 57 7.21 -11.28 -5.34
CA LYS A 57 6.55 -12.48 -5.91
C LYS A 57 5.41 -12.08 -6.84
N PHE A 58 4.56 -11.14 -6.41
CA PHE A 58 3.47 -10.62 -7.23
C PHE A 58 3.98 -9.94 -8.51
N ARG A 59 4.98 -9.06 -8.41
CA ARG A 59 5.57 -8.38 -9.57
C ARG A 59 6.13 -9.37 -10.59
N ARG A 60 6.90 -10.37 -10.13
CA ARG A 60 7.50 -11.40 -11.00
C ARG A 60 6.47 -12.27 -11.69
N ILE A 61 5.41 -12.68 -10.98
CA ILE A 61 4.38 -13.52 -11.61
C ILE A 61 3.57 -12.72 -12.64
N CYS A 62 3.28 -11.44 -12.37
CA CYS A 62 2.67 -10.55 -13.35
C CYS A 62 3.55 -10.37 -14.59
N GLU A 63 4.86 -10.17 -14.42
CA GLU A 63 5.81 -10.07 -15.54
C GLU A 63 5.84 -11.33 -16.41
N LYS A 64 5.75 -12.51 -15.79
CA LYS A 64 5.74 -13.80 -16.47
C LYS A 64 4.41 -14.12 -17.18
N GLU A 65 3.30 -13.99 -16.47
CA GLU A 65 1.98 -14.42 -16.95
C GLU A 65 1.24 -13.32 -17.73
N TYR A 66 1.57 -12.05 -17.47
CA TYR A 66 0.95 -10.88 -18.09
C TYR A 66 1.99 -9.84 -18.56
N PRO A 67 2.85 -10.15 -19.55
CA PRO A 67 3.83 -9.19 -20.07
C PRO A 67 3.17 -7.86 -20.49
N PRO A 68 3.78 -6.69 -20.20
CA PRO A 68 5.12 -6.47 -19.62
C PRO A 68 5.18 -6.58 -18.07
N GLY A 69 4.07 -6.93 -17.43
CA GLY A 69 3.92 -6.98 -15.98
C GLY A 69 3.34 -5.69 -15.41
N MET A 70 3.59 -5.46 -14.12
CA MET A 70 3.08 -4.27 -13.43
C MET A 70 3.83 -3.01 -13.87
N ILE A 71 3.10 -2.06 -14.44
CA ILE A 71 3.58 -0.70 -14.72
C ILE A 71 3.01 0.26 -13.67
N GLY A 72 3.87 1.06 -13.05
CA GLY A 72 3.48 2.04 -12.05
C GLY A 72 3.24 1.43 -10.66
N LEU A 73 2.25 1.97 -9.95
CA LEU A 73 1.97 1.63 -8.56
C LEU A 73 0.93 0.53 -8.44
N PHE A 74 1.08 -0.30 -7.41
CA PHE A 74 0.10 -1.28 -6.99
C PHE A 74 0.07 -1.38 -5.47
N ALA A 75 -0.99 -1.99 -4.93
CA ALA A 75 -1.11 -2.26 -3.51
C ALA A 75 -1.59 -3.68 -3.25
N LEU A 76 -0.97 -4.34 -2.27
CA LEU A 76 -1.42 -5.61 -1.73
C LEU A 76 -2.22 -5.32 -0.45
N GLN A 77 -3.49 -5.70 -0.45
CA GLN A 77 -4.36 -5.55 0.71
C GLN A 77 -4.34 -6.85 1.50
N GLY A 78 -4.02 -6.75 2.78
CA GLY A 78 -3.78 -7.92 3.59
C GLY A 78 -3.83 -7.67 5.08
N ALA A 79 -3.63 -8.73 5.84
CA ALA A 79 -3.57 -8.71 7.30
C ALA A 79 -2.29 -9.40 7.79
N ILE A 80 -1.79 -8.95 8.94
CA ILE A 80 -0.75 -9.64 9.68
C ILE A 80 -1.43 -10.47 10.77
N SER A 81 -1.17 -11.78 10.76
CA SER A 81 -1.70 -12.70 11.78
C SER A 81 -0.60 -13.67 12.23
N TYR A 82 -0.82 -14.30 13.38
CA TYR A 82 -0.04 -15.48 13.75
C TYR A 82 -0.23 -16.57 12.70
N ASP A 83 0.88 -17.18 12.35
CA ASP A 83 0.92 -18.26 11.39
C ASP A 83 0.30 -19.52 12.02
N PRO A 84 -0.80 -20.08 11.48
CA PRO A 84 -1.44 -21.27 12.02
C PRO A 84 -0.53 -22.51 11.91
N GLU A 85 0.45 -22.49 11.01
CA GLU A 85 1.42 -23.57 10.82
C GLU A 85 2.61 -23.48 11.79
N ASP A 86 2.65 -22.47 12.67
CA ASP A 86 3.61 -22.38 13.78
C ASP A 86 2.93 -22.74 15.11
N PRO A 87 3.12 -23.97 15.63
CA PRO A 87 2.52 -24.40 16.90
C PRO A 87 2.93 -23.53 18.09
N SER A 88 4.05 -22.81 18.00
CA SER A 88 4.53 -21.94 19.07
C SER A 88 3.81 -20.58 19.13
N GLN A 89 3.01 -20.25 18.11
CA GLN A 89 2.33 -18.95 17.95
C GLN A 89 3.26 -17.75 18.13
N ARG A 90 4.47 -17.83 17.56
CA ARG A 90 5.47 -16.74 17.62
C ARG A 90 5.72 -16.11 16.26
N ARG A 91 5.49 -16.86 15.18
CA ARG A 91 5.68 -16.42 13.81
C ARG A 91 4.46 -15.63 13.33
N LEU A 92 4.71 -14.41 12.88
CA LEU A 92 3.73 -13.62 12.15
C LEU A 92 3.88 -13.87 10.64
N ALA A 93 2.76 -13.90 9.93
CA ALA A 93 2.67 -14.03 8.49
C ALA A 93 1.79 -12.92 7.90
N PHE A 94 2.08 -12.54 6.66
CA PHE A 94 1.30 -11.57 5.90
C PHE A 94 0.40 -12.31 4.91
N TYR A 95 -0.91 -12.15 5.08
CA TYR A 95 -1.92 -12.77 4.24
C TYR A 95 -2.55 -11.71 3.34
N VAL A 96 -2.41 -11.88 2.03
CA VAL A 96 -3.02 -11.00 1.02
C VAL A 96 -4.38 -11.55 0.64
N PHE A 97 -5.42 -10.72 0.72
CA PHE A 97 -6.79 -11.09 0.32
C PHE A 97 -7.29 -10.32 -0.90
N ASP A 98 -6.66 -9.20 -1.26
CA ASP A 98 -7.02 -8.43 -2.44
C ASP A 98 -5.81 -7.66 -3.01
N VAL A 99 -5.88 -7.24 -4.27
CA VAL A 99 -4.85 -6.49 -4.97
C VAL A 99 -5.44 -5.32 -5.74
N SER A 100 -4.82 -4.14 -5.61
CA SER A 100 -5.07 -3.01 -6.47
C SER A 100 -3.95 -2.92 -7.50
N PRO A 101 -4.16 -3.30 -8.78
CA PRO A 101 -3.16 -3.22 -9.84
C PRO A 101 -2.97 -1.77 -10.38
N ARG A 102 -3.23 -0.78 -9.52
CA ARG A 102 -3.12 0.65 -9.78
C ARG A 102 -2.92 1.38 -8.45
N ILE A 103 -2.75 2.71 -8.50
CA ILE A 103 -2.79 3.58 -7.32
C ILE A 103 -4.08 3.28 -6.52
N PRO A 104 -3.99 2.81 -5.27
CA PRO A 104 -5.15 2.60 -4.42
C PRO A 104 -5.69 3.95 -3.93
N GLY A 105 -6.91 3.97 -3.40
CA GLY A 105 -7.31 5.06 -2.50
C GLY A 105 -6.45 4.95 -1.25
N CYS A 106 -5.44 5.80 -1.10
CA CYS A 106 -4.57 5.83 0.08
C CYS A 106 -4.12 7.26 0.43
N PRO A 107 -5.06 8.23 0.55
CA PRO A 107 -4.73 9.64 0.70
C PRO A 107 -3.86 9.94 1.92
N CYS A 108 -3.89 9.09 2.96
CA CYS A 108 -3.07 9.25 4.14
C CYS A 108 -1.58 8.95 3.91
N VAL A 109 -1.22 8.15 2.90
CA VAL A 109 0.18 7.74 2.68
C VAL A 109 1.08 8.95 2.41
N GLY A 110 0.63 9.92 1.62
CA GLY A 110 1.36 11.14 1.36
C GLY A 110 1.79 11.88 2.63
N PRO A 111 0.83 12.38 3.44
CA PRO A 111 1.14 13.18 4.63
C PRO A 111 1.71 12.37 5.81
N THR A 112 1.44 11.07 5.93
CA THR A 112 1.79 10.31 7.14
C THR A 112 2.92 9.29 6.98
N SER A 113 3.30 8.91 5.75
CA SER A 113 4.28 7.83 5.55
C SER A 113 5.73 8.32 5.68
N PRO A 114 6.53 7.75 6.59
CA PRO A 114 7.97 7.99 6.63
C PRO A 114 8.68 7.54 5.34
N GLU A 115 8.10 6.58 4.61
CA GLU A 115 8.70 6.06 3.38
C GLU A 115 8.61 7.10 2.25
N MET A 116 7.56 7.92 2.21
CA MET A 116 7.46 9.05 1.27
C MET A 116 8.61 10.04 1.49
N ARG A 117 8.91 10.38 2.75
CA ARG A 117 10.08 11.22 3.10
C ARG A 117 11.39 10.57 2.66
N ARG A 118 11.54 9.26 2.84
CA ARG A 118 12.71 8.51 2.36
C ARG A 118 12.82 8.58 0.83
N LEU A 119 11.72 8.46 0.10
CA LEU A 119 11.70 8.58 -1.36
C LEU A 119 12.11 9.99 -1.80
N THR A 120 11.60 11.04 -1.15
CA THR A 120 12.04 12.42 -1.39
C THR A 120 13.57 12.56 -1.26
N LEU A 121 14.16 12.00 -0.21
CA LEU A 121 15.61 12.03 -0.03
C LEU A 121 16.35 11.20 -1.09
N LYS A 122 15.85 10.00 -1.40
CA LYS A 122 16.42 9.10 -2.42
C LYS A 122 16.44 9.74 -3.80
N HIS A 123 15.37 10.43 -4.16
CA HIS A 123 15.18 11.03 -5.49
C HIS A 123 15.54 12.53 -5.52
N LYS A 124 16.19 13.08 -4.48
CA LYS A 124 16.45 14.52 -4.36
C LYS A 124 17.13 15.16 -5.57
N ARG A 125 18.13 14.50 -6.17
CA ARG A 125 18.81 15.01 -7.39
C ARG A 125 17.86 15.12 -8.57
N PHE A 126 16.99 14.12 -8.72
CA PHE A 126 16.00 14.06 -9.78
C PHE A 126 14.90 15.11 -9.55
N LEU A 127 14.40 15.25 -8.32
CA LEU A 127 13.45 16.31 -7.96
C LEU A 127 14.02 17.71 -8.25
N ASN A 128 15.26 17.97 -7.87
CA ASN A 128 15.94 19.23 -8.14
C ASN A 128 16.04 19.55 -9.65
N LYS A 129 16.22 18.53 -10.51
CA LYS A 129 16.24 18.71 -11.98
C LYS A 129 14.94 19.33 -12.49
N TYR A 130 13.81 19.01 -11.85
CA TYR A 130 12.48 19.51 -12.22
C TYR A 130 11.98 20.66 -11.33
N GLY A 131 12.83 21.22 -10.47
CA GLY A 131 12.44 22.30 -9.56
C GLY A 131 11.46 21.88 -8.46
N LEU A 132 11.42 20.58 -8.12
CA LEU A 132 10.54 20.04 -7.09
C LEU A 132 11.30 19.86 -5.78
N SER A 133 10.63 20.14 -4.66
CA SER A 133 11.21 20.02 -3.31
C SER A 133 11.00 18.64 -2.70
N GLU A 134 9.89 17.97 -3.02
CA GLU A 134 9.50 16.71 -2.41
C GLU A 134 8.53 15.88 -3.26
N ILE A 135 8.36 14.62 -2.86
CA ILE A 135 7.28 13.73 -3.29
C ILE A 135 6.23 13.78 -2.18
N SER A 136 5.10 14.43 -2.46
CA SER A 136 4.03 14.74 -1.51
C SER A 136 2.96 13.66 -1.43
N ALA A 137 2.73 12.96 -2.54
CA ALA A 137 1.73 11.90 -2.66
C ALA A 137 2.26 10.75 -3.51
N PRO A 138 1.74 9.52 -3.34
CA PRO A 138 2.09 8.40 -4.22
C PRO A 138 1.90 8.72 -5.71
N MET A 139 0.89 9.53 -6.05
CA MET A 139 0.60 9.96 -7.42
C MET A 139 1.71 10.78 -8.07
N ASP A 140 2.60 11.41 -7.30
CA ASP A 140 3.72 12.18 -7.85
C ASP A 140 4.71 11.24 -8.57
N LEU A 141 4.87 10.00 -8.11
CA LEU A 141 5.79 9.02 -8.68
C LEU A 141 5.50 8.70 -10.16
N PRO A 142 4.27 8.29 -10.56
CA PRO A 142 3.98 8.07 -11.97
C PRO A 142 4.04 9.35 -12.81
N MET A 143 3.72 10.52 -12.25
CA MET A 143 3.89 11.79 -12.99
C MET A 143 5.36 12.07 -13.30
N LEU A 144 6.23 11.84 -12.33
CA LEU A 144 7.68 11.92 -12.49
C LEU A 144 8.20 10.89 -13.50
N GLU A 145 7.69 9.66 -13.46
CA GLU A 145 8.05 8.59 -14.40
C GLU A 145 7.65 8.97 -15.84
N ILE A 146 6.43 9.48 -16.04
CA ILE A 146 5.95 9.97 -17.34
C ILE A 146 6.85 11.10 -17.87
N LYS A 147 7.18 12.07 -17.01
CA LYS A 147 8.04 13.20 -17.39
C LYS A 147 9.43 12.73 -17.78
N TYR A 148 10.00 11.79 -17.05
CA TYR A 148 11.30 11.20 -17.36
C TYR A 148 11.25 10.41 -18.66
N ALA A 149 10.27 9.52 -18.83
CA ALA A 149 10.12 8.70 -20.02
C ALA A 149 9.96 9.55 -21.29
N ALA A 150 9.19 10.64 -21.22
CA ALA A 150 9.02 11.58 -22.33
C ALA A 150 10.32 12.31 -22.72
N GLU A 151 11.22 12.58 -21.76
CA GLU A 151 12.50 13.26 -22.03
C GLU A 151 13.60 12.33 -22.55
N ASN A 152 13.39 11.02 -22.45
CA ASN A 152 14.41 10.02 -22.80
C ASN A 152 13.94 9.06 -23.89
N ASP A 153 12.82 9.36 -24.56
CA ASP A 153 12.22 8.50 -25.60
C ASP A 153 11.95 7.07 -25.10
N LEU A 154 11.35 6.95 -23.90
CA LEU A 154 11.02 5.67 -23.24
C LEU A 154 9.51 5.52 -22.93
N LEU A 155 8.64 6.33 -23.55
CA LEU A 155 7.21 6.34 -23.24
C LEU A 155 6.55 4.98 -23.51
N GLU A 156 6.98 4.29 -24.56
CA GLU A 156 6.52 2.97 -24.96
C GLU A 156 6.71 1.89 -23.89
N ARG A 157 7.55 2.14 -22.88
CA ARG A 157 7.80 1.22 -21.76
C ARG A 157 6.80 1.37 -20.62
N ILE A 158 6.07 2.48 -20.56
CA ILE A 158 5.18 2.83 -19.44
C ILE A 158 3.72 3.02 -19.88
N VAL A 159 3.44 2.79 -21.16
CA VAL A 159 2.09 2.77 -21.73
C VAL A 159 1.88 1.43 -22.43
N THR A 160 0.65 0.95 -22.40
CA THR A 160 0.20 -0.30 -23.04
C THR A 160 -1.10 -0.06 -23.75
#